data_AF-A0A8K0EZV0-F1
#
_entry.id   AF-A0A8K0EZV0-F1
#
_cell.length_a   1.000
_cell.length_b   1.000
_cell.length_c   1.000
_cell.angle_alpha   90.00
_cell.angle_beta   90.00
_cell.angle_gamma   90.00
#
_symmetry.space_group_name_H-M   'P 1'
#
loop_
_entity.id
_entity.type
_entity.pdbx_description
1 polymer ?
#
loop_
_entity_poly.entity_id
_entity_poly.type
_entity_poly.pdbx_seq_one_letter_code
_entity_poly.pdbx_strand_id
1 'polypeptide(L)'
;MATNPAPYLSHAQRVCRLYKRASRHLESWCIMRDKYRYQATLLRARFDEHKQEVDMVKAVKLLKAGEEEFLQRQHPQPYIFPDSPGGTTYERYQSYQHPDWLLNHWHPEERARYPEYFKKREQRLRLVKEAWEKEQAEKQEKKYTDDLASVK
;
A
#
# COMPACT_ATOMS: atom_id res chain seq x y z
N MET A 1 16.82 -10.24 1.27
CA MET A 1 15.51 -9.95 0.63
C MET A 1 15.78 -9.04 -0.54
N ALA A 2 15.44 -9.43 -1.76
CA ALA A 2 15.60 -8.54 -2.91
C ALA A 2 14.68 -7.33 -2.73
N THR A 3 15.26 -6.19 -2.35
CA THR A 3 14.55 -4.91 -2.32
C THR A 3 14.40 -4.47 -3.77
N ASN A 4 13.27 -4.80 -4.40
CA ASN A 4 12.87 -4.07 -5.60
C ASN A 4 12.89 -2.59 -5.23
N PRO A 5 13.72 -1.74 -5.87
CA PRO A 5 13.74 -0.32 -5.55
C PRO A 5 12.34 0.21 -5.80
N ALA A 6 11.71 0.76 -4.75
CA ALA A 6 10.42 1.39 -4.89
C ALA A 6 10.53 2.42 -6.03
N PRO A 7 9.60 2.42 -7.01
CA PRO A 7 9.69 3.34 -8.13
C PRO A 7 9.76 4.77 -7.62
N TYR A 8 10.65 5.58 -8.20
CA TYR A 8 10.79 6.99 -7.85
C TYR A 8 9.43 7.68 -7.96
N LEU A 9 9.06 8.46 -6.94
CA LEU A 9 7.78 9.15 -6.93
C LEU A 9 7.80 10.32 -7.91
N SER A 10 6.78 10.39 -8.76
CA SER A 10 6.59 11.56 -9.61
C SER A 10 6.28 12.80 -8.76
N HIS A 11 6.56 13.99 -9.30
CA HIS A 11 6.24 15.25 -8.63
C HIS A 11 4.76 15.33 -8.21
N ALA A 12 3.85 14.96 -9.11
CA ALA A 12 2.41 14.92 -8.84
C ALA A 12 2.06 13.97 -7.68
N GLN A 13 2.68 12.79 -7.60
CA GLN A 13 2.48 11.85 -6.49
C GLN A 13 2.95 12.45 -5.16
N ARG A 14 4.08 13.16 -5.14
CA ARG A 14 4.58 13.85 -3.94
C ARG A 14 3.61 14.95 -3.48
N VAL A 15 3.12 15.78 -4.40
CA VAL A 15 2.11 16.82 -4.09
C VAL A 15 0.83 16.19 -3.52
N CYS A 16 0.30 15.13 -4.15
CA CYS A 16 -0.88 14.43 -3.66
C CYS A 16 -0.68 13.81 -2.27
N ARG A 17 0.52 13.26 -1.99
CA ARG A 17 0.87 12.73 -0.66
C ARG A 17 0.94 13.84 0.38
N LEU A 18 1.57 14.98 0.06
CA LEU A 18 1.61 16.15 0.95
C LEU A 18 0.19 16.64 1.25
N TYR A 19 -0.65 16.81 0.23
CA TYR A 19 -2.05 17.23 0.40
C TYR A 19 -2.83 16.28 1.32
N LYS A 20 -2.71 14.95 1.10
CA LYS A 20 -3.38 13.95 1.95
C LYS A 20 -2.88 14.03 3.39
N ARG A 21 -1.57 14.16 3.62
CA ARG A 21 -0.99 14.29 4.97
C ARG A 21 -1.45 15.57 5.65
N ALA A 22 -1.36 16.72 4.97
CA ALA A 22 -1.80 18.01 5.48
C ALA A 22 -3.28 17.97 5.89
N SER A 23 -4.16 17.42 5.04
CA SER A 23 -5.59 17.29 5.34
C SER A 23 -5.86 16.38 6.56
N ARG A 24 -5.11 15.28 6.74
CA ARG A 24 -5.29 14.38 7.91
C ARG A 24 -4.78 14.98 9.21
N HIS A 25 -3.65 15.71 9.18
CA HIS A 25 -3.18 16.44 10.36
C HIS A 25 -4.10 17.62 10.68
N LEU A 26 -4.70 18.27 9.67
CA LEU A 26 -5.72 19.29 9.88
C LEU A 26 -6.97 18.71 10.55
N GLU A 27 -7.41 17.52 10.16
CA GLU A 27 -8.51 16.79 10.83
C GLU A 27 -8.14 16.43 12.28
N SER A 28 -6.86 16.22 12.57
CA SER A 28 -6.37 15.96 13.94
C SER A 28 -6.39 17.22 14.82
N TRP A 29 -6.10 18.40 14.25
CA TRP A 29 -6.22 19.68 14.96
C TRP A 29 -7.67 20.16 15.09
N CYS A 30 -8.46 20.03 14.03
CA CYS A 30 -9.85 20.47 13.97
C CYS A 30 -10.80 19.30 14.24
N ILE A 31 -10.99 18.96 15.51
CA ILE A 31 -11.82 17.83 15.94
C ILE A 31 -13.27 17.97 15.44
N MET A 32 -13.81 19.18 15.47
CA MET A 32 -15.19 19.45 15.03
C MET A 32 -15.29 19.46 13.50
N ARG A 33 -16.26 18.69 12.97
CA ARG A 33 -16.38 18.40 11.54
C ARG A 33 -16.64 19.65 10.69
N ASP A 34 -17.49 20.55 11.16
CA ASP A 34 -17.79 21.84 10.53
C ASP A 34 -16.53 22.71 10.38
N LYS A 35 -15.76 22.88 11.47
CA LYS A 35 -14.50 23.64 11.47
C LYS A 35 -13.46 23.00 10.56
N TYR A 36 -13.32 21.67 10.62
CA TYR A 36 -12.43 20.94 9.72
C TYR A 36 -12.79 21.17 8.25
N ARG A 37 -14.07 21.08 7.88
CA ARG A 37 -14.51 21.24 6.50
C ARG A 37 -14.18 22.63 5.95
N TYR A 38 -14.40 23.67 6.75
CA TYR A 38 -14.00 25.03 6.39
C TYR A 38 -12.48 25.15 6.18
N GLN A 39 -11.67 24.65 7.11
CA GLN A 39 -10.22 24.70 6.98
C GLN A 39 -9.70 23.84 5.81
N ALA A 40 -10.33 22.69 5.55
CA ALA A 40 -9.98 21.81 4.44
C ALA A 40 -10.26 22.48 3.08
N THR A 41 -11.34 23.27 2.97
CA THR A 41 -11.61 24.04 1.75
C THR A 41 -10.60 25.16 1.54
N LEU A 42 -10.15 25.83 2.61
CA LEU A 42 -9.08 26.82 2.52
C LEU A 42 -7.74 26.17 2.13
N LEU A 43 -7.40 25.03 2.73
CA LEU A 43 -6.23 24.25 2.36
C LEU A 43 -6.30 23.86 0.88
N ARG A 44 -7.45 23.39 0.41
CA ARG A 44 -7.64 23.02 -1.00
C ARG A 44 -7.45 24.21 -1.94
N ALA A 45 -8.00 25.38 -1.59
CA ALA A 45 -7.82 26.60 -2.37
C ALA A 45 -6.34 26.98 -2.52
N ARG A 46 -5.54 26.87 -1.46
CA ARG A 46 -4.07 27.11 -1.49
C ARG A 46 -3.34 26.17 -2.46
N PHE A 47 -3.76 24.90 -2.54
CA PHE A 47 -3.18 23.95 -3.50
C PHE A 47 -3.66 24.23 -4.93
N ASP A 48 -4.92 24.63 -5.11
CA ASP A 48 -5.49 24.92 -6.42
C ASP A 48 -4.91 26.20 -7.04
N GLU A 49 -4.49 27.18 -6.23
CA GLU A 49 -3.82 28.42 -6.67
C GLU A 49 -2.57 28.15 -7.53
N HIS A 50 -1.81 27.11 -7.21
CA HIS A 50 -0.57 26.73 -7.93
C HIS A 50 -0.73 25.48 -8.80
N LYS A 51 -1.97 25.04 -9.08
CA LYS A 51 -2.23 23.81 -9.84
C LYS A 51 -1.75 23.87 -11.30
N GLN A 52 -1.79 25.05 -11.91
CA GLN A 52 -1.43 25.28 -13.32
C GLN A 52 0.00 25.82 -13.50
N GLU A 53 0.87 25.66 -12.50
CA GLU A 53 2.27 26.09 -12.61
C GLU A 53 3.02 25.24 -13.64
N VAL A 54 3.55 25.90 -14.68
CA VAL A 54 4.26 25.25 -15.79
C VAL A 54 5.75 25.08 -15.47
N ASP A 55 6.33 26.00 -14.68
CA ASP A 55 7.72 25.93 -14.28
C ASP A 55 7.95 24.87 -13.20
N MET A 56 8.60 23.77 -13.60
CA MET A 56 8.92 22.67 -12.71
C MET A 56 9.90 23.04 -11.59
N VAL A 57 10.81 24.00 -11.81
CA VAL A 57 11.75 24.46 -10.77
C VAL A 57 10.97 25.18 -9.68
N LYS A 58 10.05 26.05 -10.07
CA LYS A 58 9.15 26.74 -9.14
C LYS A 58 8.22 25.76 -8.42
N ALA A 59 7.63 24.80 -9.13
CA ALA A 59 6.77 23.78 -8.54
C ALA A 59 7.50 22.95 -7.46
N VAL A 60 8.75 22.56 -7.70
CA VAL A 60 9.58 21.85 -6.71
C VAL A 60 9.90 22.73 -5.50
N LYS A 61 10.20 24.02 -5.71
CA LYS A 61 10.41 24.98 -4.61
C LYS A 61 9.16 25.14 -3.74
N LEU A 62 7.98 25.28 -4.37
CA LEU A 62 6.70 25.37 -3.67
C LEU A 62 6.40 24.10 -2.87
N LEU A 63 6.64 22.92 -3.47
CA LEU A 63 6.49 21.65 -2.77
C LEU A 63 7.41 21.56 -1.54
N LYS A 64 8.68 21.95 -1.67
CA LYS A 64 9.63 21.96 -0.56
C LYS A 64 9.18 22.92 0.56
N ALA A 65 8.75 24.13 0.21
CA ALA A 65 8.21 25.08 1.19
C ALA A 65 6.96 24.53 1.90
N GLY A 66 6.08 23.84 1.16
CA GLY A 66 4.91 23.18 1.74
C GLY A 66 5.25 21.99 2.65
N GLU A 67 6.29 21.22 2.31
CA GLU A 67 6.83 20.14 3.16
C GLU A 67 7.44 20.70 4.46
N GLU A 68 8.14 21.83 4.40
CA GLU A 68 8.70 22.53 5.56
C GLU A 68 7.61 23.13 6.46
N GLU A 69 6.60 23.80 5.88
CA GLU A 69 5.45 24.31 6.63
C GLU A 69 4.69 23.16 7.32
N PHE A 70 4.47 22.05 6.60
CA PHE A 70 3.80 20.88 7.16
C PHE A 70 4.58 20.30 8.34
N LEU A 71 5.91 20.20 8.24
CA LEU A 71 6.76 19.69 9.31
C LEU A 71 6.66 20.55 10.58
N GLN A 72 6.59 21.88 10.44
CA GLN A 72 6.46 22.81 11.56
C GLN A 72 5.08 22.76 12.22
N ARG A 73 4.02 22.47 11.45
CA ARG A 73 2.61 22.54 11.88
C ARG A 73 1.94 21.19 12.10
N GLN A 74 2.69 20.09 11.98
CA GLN A 74 2.12 18.75 12.15
C GLN A 74 1.63 18.54 13.59
N HIS A 75 0.44 17.93 13.72
CA HIS A 75 -0.06 17.51 15.02
C HIS A 75 0.90 16.50 15.69
N PRO A 76 1.28 16.66 16.98
CA PRO A 76 2.21 15.76 17.66
C PRO A 76 1.75 14.31 17.73
N GLN A 77 0.44 14.09 17.88
CA GLN A 77 -0.20 12.77 17.91
C GLN A 77 -1.34 12.71 16.89
N PRO A 78 -1.05 12.53 15.59
CA PRO A 78 -2.10 12.55 14.58
C PRO A 78 -3.10 11.40 14.77
N TYR A 79 -4.32 11.59 14.27
CA TYR A 79 -5.29 10.51 14.21
C TYR A 79 -4.83 9.43 13.22
N ILE A 80 -4.63 8.22 13.73
CA ILE A 80 -4.27 7.04 12.95
C ILE A 80 -5.45 6.06 13.04
N PHE A 81 -5.90 5.56 11.89
CA PHE A 81 -6.99 4.58 11.88
C PHE A 81 -6.55 3.30 12.62
N PRO A 82 -7.47 2.64 13.35
CA PRO A 82 -7.11 1.51 14.23
C PRO A 82 -6.27 0.43 13.56
N ASP A 83 -6.65 -0.01 12.35
CA ASP A 83 -5.98 -1.09 11.61
C ASP A 83 -4.84 -0.61 10.70
N SER A 84 -4.59 0.71 10.62
CA SER A 84 -3.45 1.24 9.87
C SER A 84 -2.15 1.10 10.68
N PRO A 85 -0.98 1.07 10.04
CA PRO A 85 0.30 1.08 10.75
C PRO A 85 0.39 2.23 11.77
N GLY A 86 0.74 1.90 13.02
CA GLY A 86 0.74 2.85 14.15
C GLY A 86 -0.63 3.08 14.80
N GLY A 87 -1.69 2.41 14.35
CA GLY A 87 -3.01 2.41 14.97
C GLY A 87 -3.10 1.47 16.17
N THR A 88 -4.16 1.63 16.96
CA THR A 88 -4.36 0.91 18.23
C THR A 88 -4.71 -0.58 18.07
N THR A 89 -5.14 -0.99 16.87
CA THR A 89 -5.48 -2.40 16.55
C THR A 89 -4.62 -2.95 15.42
N TYR A 90 -3.57 -2.23 15.02
CA TYR A 90 -2.63 -2.68 14.00
C TYR A 90 -2.04 -4.04 14.38
N GLU A 91 -2.10 -5.00 13.45
CA GLU A 91 -1.59 -6.37 13.61
C GLU A 91 -2.17 -7.15 14.82
N ARG A 92 -3.22 -6.64 15.48
CA ARG A 92 -3.86 -7.28 16.65
C ARG A 92 -4.25 -8.74 16.41
N TYR A 93 -4.67 -9.05 15.18
CA TYR A 93 -5.15 -10.39 14.80
C TYR A 93 -4.14 -11.22 14.01
N GLN A 94 -2.91 -10.72 13.80
CA GLN A 94 -1.91 -11.41 13.00
C GLN A 94 -1.51 -12.76 13.59
N SER A 95 -1.52 -12.89 14.92
CA SER A 95 -1.26 -14.17 15.61
C SER A 95 -2.27 -15.28 15.29
N TYR A 96 -3.49 -14.92 14.86
CA TYR A 96 -4.51 -15.89 14.46
C TYR A 96 -4.47 -16.23 12.97
N GLN A 97 -3.71 -15.47 12.17
CA GLN A 97 -3.59 -15.67 10.72
C GLN A 97 -2.51 -16.71 10.41
N HIS A 98 -2.83 -17.97 10.70
CA HIS A 98 -1.93 -19.10 10.46
C HIS A 98 -1.85 -19.39 8.96
N PRO A 99 -0.65 -19.68 8.42
CA PRO A 99 -0.52 -19.99 7.00
C PRO A 99 -1.13 -21.36 6.68
N ASP A 100 -1.73 -21.50 5.48
CA ASP A 100 -2.45 -22.71 5.06
C ASP A 100 -1.58 -23.98 5.10
N TRP A 101 -0.29 -23.87 4.81
CA TRP A 101 0.63 -25.02 4.79
C TRP A 101 0.74 -25.70 6.16
N LEU A 102 0.39 -25.03 7.27
CA LEU A 102 0.37 -25.65 8.59
C LEU A 102 -0.58 -26.86 8.66
N LEU A 103 -1.68 -26.83 7.89
CA LEU A 103 -2.64 -27.93 7.79
C LEU A 103 -2.00 -29.22 7.22
N ASN A 104 -0.87 -29.10 6.52
CA ASN A 104 -0.10 -30.25 6.03
C ASN A 104 0.56 -31.07 7.15
N HIS A 105 0.62 -30.54 8.37
CA HIS A 105 1.22 -31.20 9.53
C HIS A 105 0.21 -31.79 10.50
N TRP A 106 -1.10 -31.60 10.27
CA TRP A 106 -2.16 -32.17 11.11
C TRP A 106 -2.17 -33.70 11.10
N HIS A 107 -2.48 -34.31 12.23
CA HIS A 107 -2.59 -35.77 12.35
C HIS A 107 -3.75 -36.30 11.48
N PRO A 108 -3.66 -37.50 10.87
CA PRO A 108 -4.72 -38.02 10.00
C PRO A 108 -6.11 -38.07 10.66
N GLU A 109 -6.18 -38.35 11.96
CA GLU A 109 -7.46 -38.35 12.71
C GLU A 109 -8.07 -36.95 12.82
N GLU A 110 -7.25 -35.92 13.03
CA GLU A 110 -7.70 -34.52 13.07
C GLU A 110 -8.21 -34.07 11.71
N ARG A 111 -7.60 -34.57 10.62
CA ARG A 111 -8.09 -34.34 9.26
C ARG A 111 -9.38 -35.06 8.98
N ALA A 112 -9.50 -36.31 9.45
CA ALA A 112 -10.68 -37.13 9.27
C ALA A 112 -11.93 -36.50 9.92
N ARG A 113 -11.76 -35.60 10.90
CA ARG A 113 -12.84 -34.78 11.47
C ARG A 113 -13.47 -33.82 10.45
N TYR A 114 -12.74 -33.42 9.40
CA TYR A 114 -13.17 -32.44 8.40
C TYR A 114 -13.01 -32.95 6.95
N PRO A 115 -13.67 -34.08 6.59
CA PRO A 115 -13.38 -34.79 5.34
C PRO A 115 -13.70 -33.96 4.08
N GLU A 116 -14.84 -33.25 4.07
CA GLU A 116 -15.26 -32.42 2.93
C GLU A 116 -14.33 -31.22 2.70
N TYR A 117 -13.77 -30.66 3.78
CA TYR A 117 -12.82 -29.56 3.69
C TYR A 117 -11.51 -30.02 3.06
N PHE A 118 -10.92 -31.12 3.56
CA PHE A 118 -9.65 -31.63 3.05
C PHE A 118 -9.77 -32.14 1.60
N LYS A 119 -10.89 -32.77 1.23
CA LYS A 119 -11.17 -33.14 -0.17
C LYS A 119 -11.16 -31.93 -1.12
N LYS A 120 -11.81 -30.83 -0.73
CA LYS A 120 -11.79 -29.57 -1.51
C LYS A 120 -10.41 -28.93 -1.53
N ARG A 121 -9.66 -29.00 -0.43
CA ARG A 121 -8.31 -28.46 -0.32
C ARG A 121 -7.33 -29.18 -1.26
N GLU A 122 -7.37 -30.51 -1.32
CA GLU A 122 -6.52 -31.30 -2.22
C GLU A 122 -6.76 -30.95 -3.69
N GLN A 123 -8.03 -30.78 -4.09
CA GLN A 123 -8.38 -30.30 -5.43
C GLN A 123 -7.74 -28.93 -5.71
N ARG A 124 -7.81 -27.98 -4.75
CA ARG A 124 -7.17 -26.67 -4.91
C ARG A 124 -5.65 -26.76 -5.00
N LEU A 125 -5.00 -27.56 -4.17
CA LEU A 125 -3.55 -27.73 -4.20
C LEU A 125 -3.08 -28.29 -5.54
N ARG A 126 -3.83 -29.24 -6.12
CA ARG A 126 -3.57 -29.75 -7.47
C ARG A 126 -3.64 -28.64 -8.52
N LEU A 127 -4.72 -27.85 -8.50
CA LEU A 127 -4.89 -26.73 -9.44
C LEU A 127 -3.79 -25.67 -9.29
N VAL A 128 -3.39 -25.35 -8.05
CA VAL A 128 -2.30 -24.40 -7.78
C VAL A 128 -0.98 -24.92 -8.34
N LYS A 129 -0.68 -26.22 -8.18
CA LYS A 129 0.54 -26.83 -8.70
C LYS A 129 0.58 -26.79 -10.23
N GLU A 130 -0.51 -27.20 -10.88
CA GLU A 130 -0.63 -27.17 -12.34
C GLU A 130 -0.52 -25.72 -12.90
N ALA A 131 -1.12 -24.74 -12.22
CA ALA A 131 -1.01 -23.33 -12.58
C ALA A 131 0.42 -22.80 -12.43
N TRP A 132 1.11 -23.17 -11.34
CA TRP A 132 2.49 -22.78 -11.09
C TRP A 132 3.44 -23.31 -12.18
N GLU A 133 3.33 -24.58 -12.54
CA GLU A 133 4.15 -25.18 -13.59
C GLU A 133 4.00 -24.47 -14.93
N LYS A 134 2.75 -24.10 -15.30
CA LYS A 134 2.47 -23.29 -16.49
C LYS A 134 3.09 -21.89 -16.41
N GLU A 135 2.91 -21.19 -15.29
CA GLU A 135 3.48 -19.85 -15.09
C GLU A 135 5.02 -19.86 -15.19
N GLN A 136 5.67 -20.90 -14.66
CA GLN A 136 7.12 -21.05 -14.77
C GLN A 136 7.57 -21.32 -16.20
N ALA A 137 6.85 -22.17 -16.95
CA ALA A 137 7.13 -22.41 -18.37
C ALA A 137 7.01 -21.12 -19.20
N GLU A 138 5.93 -20.35 -19.01
CA GLU A 138 5.74 -19.06 -19.68
C GLU A 138 6.83 -18.03 -19.32
N LYS A 139 7.25 -17.97 -18.04
CA LYS A 139 8.36 -17.10 -17.61
C LYS A 139 9.67 -17.49 -18.25
N GLN A 140 9.96 -18.79 -18.35
CA GLN A 140 11.16 -19.29 -19.00
C GLN A 140 11.15 -18.98 -20.50
N GLU A 141 10.01 -19.16 -21.17
CA GLU A 141 9.83 -18.81 -22.58
C GLU A 141 10.03 -17.30 -22.82
N LYS A 142 9.38 -16.44 -22.03
CA LYS A 142 9.53 -14.98 -22.13
C LYS A 142 10.98 -14.54 -21.92
N LYS A 143 11.63 -15.08 -20.90
CA LYS A 143 13.04 -14.79 -20.63
C LYS A 143 13.92 -15.19 -21.82
N TYR A 144 13.68 -16.39 -22.38
CA TYR A 144 14.40 -16.85 -23.56
C TYR A 144 14.17 -15.95 -24.78
N THR A 145 12.94 -15.50 -25.03
CA THR A 145 12.64 -14.56 -26.13
C THR A 145 13.27 -13.19 -25.94
N ASP A 146 13.28 -12.67 -24.72
CA ASP A 146 13.89 -11.37 -24.38
C ASP A 146 15.42 -11.43 -24.54
N ASP A 147 16.04 -12.53 -24.09
CA ASP A 147 17.48 -12.78 -24.23
C ASP A 147 17.87 -12.86 -25.73
N LEU A 148 17.06 -13.53 -26.57
CA LEU A 148 17.25 -13.58 -28.03
C LEU A 148 17.09 -12.21 -28.71
N ALA A 149 16.15 -11.39 -28.25
CA ALA A 149 15.92 -10.06 -28.78
C ALA A 149 17.06 -9.09 -28.44
N SER A 150 17.74 -9.29 -27.31
CA SER A 150 18.88 -8.46 -26.87
C SER A 150 20.20 -8.76 -27.61
N VAL A 151 20.30 -9.86 -28.36
CA VAL A 151 21.51 -10.27 -29.10
C VAL A 151 21.51 -9.78 -30.56
N LYS A 152 20.38 -9.25 -31.06
CA LYS A 152 20.25 -8.62 -32.38
C LYS A 152 20.38 -7.11 -32.29
#